data_AF-A0A7S3I9P4-F1
#
_entry.id   AF-A0A7S3I9P4-F1
#
_cell.length_a   1.000
_cell.length_b   1.000
_cell.length_c   1.000
_cell.angle_alpha   90.00
_cell.angle_beta   90.00
_cell.angle_gamma   90.00
#
_symmetry.space_group_name_H-M   'P 1'
#
loop_
_entity.id
_entity.type
_entity.pdbx_description
1 polymer ?
#
loop_
_entity_poly.entity_id
_entity_poly.type
_entity_poly.pdbx_seq_one_letter_code
_entity_poly.pdbx_strand_id
1 'polypeptide(L)'
;KQPKADSTCTLYCGLTSLCNFDLVRQEYPQENYLANQTAYLEQWAKQQSEIYKDYPQNLDQLYQNKVKKHLKRYIRLGVPDSLKKDLVTSLLQLKQLDLSYKSALLDVFSNKVPSCFSVVPTFTEQTDPLQVLPKHYLNHEGVLAWKRVLWVVSQFHSFIKYCPQIVSVVSLLLLYLEEDQTYLVVSRLLSFSKKHNEFIRWHFTLDKKHNLKIAQATADIIQRNSKSLTKALANANLVSLVENMLDSFLVGYFPLSFLERLVFCFISEGIKVVVRATYTL
;
A
#
# COMPACT_ATOMS: atom_id res chain seq x y z
N LYS A 1 -34.62 -1.66 21.12
CA LYS A 1 -33.81 -2.32 20.06
C LYS A 1 -33.23 -1.22 19.18
N GLN A 2 -31.97 -0.82 19.39
CA GLN A 2 -31.29 0.16 18.53
C GLN A 2 -30.87 -0.52 17.22
N PRO A 3 -30.94 0.17 16.07
CA PRO A 3 -30.50 -0.40 14.79
C PRO A 3 -28.97 -0.41 14.72
N LYS A 4 -28.42 -1.54 14.27
CA LYS A 4 -26.98 -1.72 14.02
C LYS A 4 -26.54 -0.76 12.91
N ALA A 5 -25.47 -0.01 13.16
CA ALA A 5 -24.85 0.85 12.17
C ALA A 5 -24.31 -0.01 11.01
N ASP A 6 -24.79 0.28 9.81
CA ASP A 6 -24.45 -0.43 8.59
C ASP A 6 -23.04 0.00 8.11
N SER A 7 -22.11 -0.96 8.01
CA SER A 7 -20.70 -0.74 7.66
C SER A 7 -20.48 -0.17 6.25
N THR A 8 -21.53 -0.15 5.43
CA THR A 8 -21.58 0.49 4.12
C THR A 8 -21.49 2.02 4.20
N CYS A 9 -22.01 2.63 5.27
CA CYS A 9 -22.12 4.09 5.38
C CYS A 9 -20.74 4.80 5.50
N THR A 10 -19.73 4.12 6.03
CA THR A 10 -18.38 4.72 6.23
C THR A 10 -17.56 4.83 4.93
N LEU A 11 -17.90 4.08 3.88
CA LEU A 11 -17.27 4.19 2.55
C LEU A 11 -17.71 5.48 1.82
N TYR A 12 -18.96 5.89 1.97
CA TYR A 12 -19.56 7.00 1.24
C TYR A 12 -18.99 8.38 1.61
N CYS A 13 -18.65 8.59 2.89
CA CYS A 13 -18.22 9.92 3.37
C CYS A 13 -16.77 10.29 2.97
N GLY A 14 -16.03 9.36 2.36
CA GLY A 14 -14.62 9.54 2.02
C GLY A 14 -14.30 9.88 0.56
N LEU A 15 -15.27 9.79 -0.36
CA LEU A 15 -14.99 9.81 -1.81
C LEU A 15 -14.87 11.21 -2.41
N THR A 16 -15.38 12.26 -1.77
CA THR A 16 -15.41 13.63 -2.31
C THR A 16 -14.08 14.40 -2.21
N SER A 17 -13.08 13.91 -1.46
CA SER A 17 -11.84 14.66 -1.22
C SER A 17 -10.71 14.42 -2.24
N LEU A 18 -10.96 13.69 -3.33
CA LEU A 18 -9.92 13.23 -4.27
C LEU A 18 -10.12 13.59 -5.74
N CYS A 19 -11.20 14.31 -6.09
CA CYS A 19 -11.30 14.98 -7.40
C CYS A 19 -10.17 16.01 -7.66
N ASN A 20 -9.28 16.22 -6.67
CA ASN A 20 -8.07 17.03 -6.82
C ASN A 20 -6.85 16.26 -7.36
N PHE A 21 -6.94 14.96 -7.69
CA PHE A 21 -5.82 14.26 -8.34
C PHE A 21 -5.61 14.72 -9.79
N ASP A 22 -6.69 15.07 -10.51
CA ASP A 22 -6.60 15.57 -11.89
C ASP A 22 -6.30 17.08 -11.97
N LEU A 23 -6.69 17.85 -10.96
CA LEU A 23 -6.44 19.30 -10.94
C LEU A 23 -4.95 19.68 -10.79
N VAL A 24 -4.10 18.80 -10.26
CA VAL A 24 -2.66 19.10 -10.14
C VAL A 24 -1.94 18.99 -11.50
N ARG A 25 -2.54 18.30 -12.49
CA ARG A 25 -1.91 18.13 -13.81
C ARG A 25 -2.19 19.29 -14.77
N GLN A 26 -3.23 20.10 -14.52
CA GLN A 26 -3.67 21.15 -15.45
C GLN A 26 -3.11 22.56 -15.17
N GLU A 27 -2.35 22.78 -14.09
CA GLU A 27 -1.92 24.15 -13.73
C GLU A 27 -0.40 24.40 -13.64
N TYR A 28 0.48 23.44 -13.93
CA TYR A 28 1.92 23.65 -13.68
C TYR A 28 2.80 23.47 -14.93
N PRO A 29 3.34 24.58 -15.50
CA PRO A 29 4.32 24.55 -16.59
C PRO A 29 5.56 23.74 -16.20
N GLN A 30 6.04 22.88 -17.11
CA GLN A 30 7.16 21.98 -16.88
C GLN A 30 8.50 22.69 -16.60
N GLU A 31 8.63 23.96 -16.97
CA GLU A 31 9.88 24.72 -16.92
C GLU A 31 10.40 25.01 -15.49
N ASN A 32 9.57 24.85 -14.46
CA ASN A 32 9.96 25.07 -13.05
C ASN A 32 10.06 23.79 -12.21
N TYR A 33 10.02 22.60 -12.81
CA TYR A 33 9.95 21.35 -12.04
C TYR A 33 11.12 21.16 -11.06
N LEU A 34 12.37 21.45 -11.49
CA LEU A 34 13.57 21.31 -10.65
C LEU A 34 13.68 22.37 -9.55
N ALA A 35 13.42 23.65 -9.87
CA ALA A 35 13.42 24.73 -8.88
C ALA A 35 12.30 24.56 -7.83
N ASN A 36 11.13 24.07 -8.27
CA ASN A 36 10.02 23.72 -7.40
C ASN A 36 10.31 22.46 -6.59
N GLN A 37 11.12 21.52 -7.09
CA GLN A 37 11.55 20.36 -6.32
C GLN A 37 12.48 20.78 -5.20
N THR A 38 13.44 21.69 -5.43
CA THR A 38 14.31 22.22 -4.39
C THR A 38 13.54 23.03 -3.35
N ALA A 39 12.65 23.94 -3.77
CA ALA A 39 11.79 24.69 -2.85
C ALA A 39 10.82 23.78 -2.07
N TYR A 40 10.29 22.74 -2.71
CA TYR A 40 9.47 21.71 -2.07
C TYR A 40 10.30 20.91 -1.07
N LEU A 41 11.51 20.49 -1.41
CA LEU A 41 12.43 19.75 -0.53
C LEU A 41 12.87 20.60 0.67
N GLU A 42 13.16 21.88 0.46
CA GLU A 42 13.48 22.84 1.51
C GLU A 42 12.27 23.09 2.41
N GLN A 43 11.07 23.22 1.84
CA GLN A 43 9.84 23.35 2.61
C GLN A 43 9.51 22.07 3.39
N TRP A 44 9.75 20.91 2.78
CA TRP A 44 9.57 19.59 3.39
C TRP A 44 10.59 19.38 4.52
N ALA A 45 11.87 19.69 4.30
CA ALA A 45 12.93 19.59 5.30
C ALA A 45 12.76 20.60 6.45
N LYS A 46 12.37 21.85 6.14
CA LYS A 46 12.07 22.87 7.15
C LYS A 46 10.89 22.46 8.02
N GLN A 47 9.82 21.93 7.42
CA GLN A 47 8.64 21.47 8.16
C GLN A 47 8.86 20.14 8.89
N GLN A 48 9.70 19.23 8.37
CA GLN A 48 10.17 18.08 9.15
C GLN A 48 10.94 18.57 10.37
N SER A 49 11.85 19.54 10.22
CA SER A 49 12.60 20.08 11.37
C SER A 49 11.68 20.72 12.41
N GLU A 50 10.56 21.35 12.01
CA GLU A 50 9.56 21.93 12.91
C GLU A 50 8.66 20.85 13.55
N ILE A 51 8.21 19.85 12.77
CA ILE A 51 7.37 18.74 13.26
C ILE A 51 8.15 17.81 14.20
N TYR A 52 9.46 17.63 13.98
CA TYR A 52 10.31 16.73 14.77
C TYR A 52 11.09 17.42 15.90
N LYS A 53 11.33 18.75 15.85
CA LYS A 53 11.87 19.49 17.02
C LYS A 53 10.87 19.52 18.17
N ASP A 54 9.58 19.65 17.86
CA ASP A 54 8.49 19.70 18.82
C ASP A 54 7.65 18.41 18.80
N TYR A 55 8.30 17.24 18.74
CA TYR A 55 7.63 15.96 18.98
C TYR A 55 7.84 15.48 20.43
N PRO A 56 7.31 16.17 21.47
CA PRO A 56 7.29 15.61 22.80
C PRO A 56 6.40 14.37 22.82
N GLN A 57 6.80 13.40 23.63
CA GLN A 57 6.12 12.11 23.77
C GLN A 57 4.65 12.22 24.24
N ASN A 58 4.20 13.41 24.67
CA ASN A 58 2.86 13.68 25.19
C ASN A 58 2.22 14.91 24.50
N LEU A 59 1.72 14.74 23.29
CA LEU A 59 0.90 15.75 22.60
C LEU A 59 -0.59 15.39 22.68
N ASP A 60 -1.41 16.42 22.90
CA ASP A 60 -2.87 16.30 22.91
C ASP A 60 -3.42 15.72 21.60
N GLN A 61 -4.49 14.93 21.72
CA GLN A 61 -5.07 14.14 20.62
C GLN A 61 -5.47 15.01 19.41
N LEU A 62 -5.86 16.27 19.64
CA LEU A 62 -6.23 17.24 18.60
C LEU A 62 -5.00 17.67 17.76
N TYR A 63 -3.85 17.87 18.40
CA TYR A 63 -2.61 18.28 17.73
C TYR A 63 -2.04 17.12 16.90
N GLN A 64 -2.04 15.92 17.46
CA GLN A 64 -1.69 14.69 16.75
C GLN A 64 -2.55 14.49 15.49
N ASN A 65 -3.85 14.81 15.56
CA ASN A 65 -4.75 14.73 14.41
C ASN A 65 -4.45 15.78 13.33
N LYS A 66 -4.06 17.02 13.71
CA LYS A 66 -3.65 18.05 12.74
C LYS A 66 -2.36 17.67 12.02
N VAL A 67 -1.31 17.31 12.77
CA VAL A 67 -0.02 16.89 12.20
C VAL A 67 -0.22 15.69 11.26
N LYS A 68 -1.02 14.70 11.67
CA LYS A 68 -1.35 13.54 10.83
C LYS A 68 -2.11 13.90 9.55
N LYS A 69 -2.98 14.93 9.57
CA LYS A 69 -3.70 15.42 8.39
C LYS A 69 -2.74 16.10 7.41
N HIS A 70 -1.81 16.93 7.90
CA HIS A 70 -0.79 17.56 7.07
C HIS A 70 0.17 16.54 6.47
N LEU A 71 0.64 15.58 7.25
CA LEU A 71 1.53 14.52 6.78
C LEU A 71 0.89 13.69 5.65
N LYS A 72 -0.39 13.30 5.78
CA LYS A 72 -1.11 12.61 4.71
C LYS A 72 -1.19 13.41 3.43
N ARG A 73 -1.41 14.73 3.52
CA ARG A 73 -1.43 15.62 2.35
C ARG A 73 -0.07 15.58 1.63
N TYR A 74 1.04 15.68 2.37
CA TYR A 74 2.36 15.63 1.77
C TYR A 74 2.67 14.28 1.12
N ILE A 75 2.34 13.18 1.77
CA ILE A 75 2.53 11.83 1.20
C ILE A 75 1.77 11.68 -0.13
N ARG A 76 0.54 12.21 -0.23
CA ARG A 76 -0.25 12.18 -1.46
C ARG A 76 0.35 13.01 -2.60
N LEU A 77 1.01 14.12 -2.29
CA LEU A 77 1.69 14.96 -3.28
C LEU A 77 2.96 14.27 -3.83
N GLY A 78 3.55 13.38 -3.05
CA GLY A 78 4.74 12.63 -3.38
C GLY A 78 5.75 12.71 -2.24
N VAL A 79 6.56 11.67 -2.10
CA VAL A 79 7.64 11.62 -1.11
C VAL A 79 8.95 11.65 -1.87
N PRO A 80 9.88 12.56 -1.55
CA PRO A 80 11.22 12.53 -2.11
C PRO A 80 11.93 11.20 -1.85
N ASP A 81 12.69 10.71 -2.83
CA ASP A 81 13.34 9.40 -2.75
C ASP A 81 14.26 9.26 -1.54
N SER A 82 15.05 10.30 -1.25
CA SER A 82 15.94 10.36 -0.10
C SER A 82 15.24 10.24 1.26
N LEU A 83 13.93 10.46 1.31
CA LEU A 83 13.14 10.55 2.54
C LEU A 83 12.14 9.40 2.68
N LYS A 84 11.99 8.55 1.66
CA LYS A 84 11.05 7.42 1.65
C LYS A 84 11.35 6.42 2.78
N LYS A 85 12.63 6.07 2.99
CA LYS A 85 13.06 5.14 4.04
C LYS A 85 12.76 5.67 5.44
N ASP A 86 13.15 6.92 5.72
CA ASP A 86 12.94 7.55 7.02
C ASP A 86 11.47 7.76 7.32
N LEU A 87 10.69 8.16 6.32
CA LEU A 87 9.24 8.30 6.42
C LEU A 87 8.59 6.99 6.86
N VAL A 88 8.88 5.88 6.17
CA VAL A 88 8.24 4.59 6.46
C VAL A 88 8.63 4.10 7.85
N THR A 89 9.91 4.20 8.20
CA THR A 89 10.44 3.82 9.50
C THR A 89 9.74 4.60 10.62
N SER A 90 9.57 5.91 10.44
CA SER A 90 8.90 6.81 11.39
C SER A 90 7.39 6.56 11.48
N LEU A 91 6.71 6.42 10.33
CA LEU A 91 5.26 6.18 10.26
C LEU A 91 4.85 4.90 10.99
N LEU A 92 5.66 3.86 10.87
CA LEU A 92 5.37 2.55 11.45
C LEU A 92 5.99 2.35 12.83
N GLN A 93 6.74 3.36 13.32
CA GLN A 93 7.50 3.30 14.57
C GLN A 93 8.37 2.05 14.63
N LEU A 94 9.08 1.77 13.53
CA LEU A 94 10.01 0.66 13.48
C LEU A 94 11.18 1.02 14.41
N LYS A 95 11.16 0.50 15.64
CA LYS A 95 12.31 0.61 16.54
C LYS A 95 13.51 -0.08 15.91
N GLN A 96 14.71 0.36 16.31
CA GLN A 96 16.00 -0.19 15.90
C GLN A 96 15.89 -1.71 15.79
N LEU A 97 16.18 -2.24 14.58
CA LEU A 97 15.88 -3.59 14.16
C LEU A 97 16.24 -4.61 15.26
N ASP A 98 15.23 -5.23 15.86
CA ASP A 98 15.43 -6.52 16.50
C ASP A 98 15.69 -7.52 15.37
N LEU A 99 16.98 -7.64 15.01
CA LEU A 99 17.82 -8.81 14.72
C LEU A 99 17.19 -10.11 14.14
N SER A 100 15.93 -10.15 13.74
CA SER A 100 15.18 -11.39 13.54
C SER A 100 14.94 -11.75 12.09
N TYR A 101 15.17 -10.87 11.11
CA TYR A 101 14.95 -11.26 9.70
C TYR A 101 15.96 -12.32 9.25
N LYS A 102 17.26 -12.13 9.56
CA LYS A 102 18.29 -13.13 9.24
C LYS A 102 18.00 -14.46 9.94
N SER A 103 17.63 -14.41 11.23
CA SER A 103 17.26 -15.59 12.01
C SER A 103 16.04 -16.29 11.40
N ALA A 104 14.98 -15.54 11.13
CA ALA A 104 13.75 -16.03 10.50
C ALA A 104 14.02 -16.64 9.13
N LEU A 105 14.95 -16.07 8.36
CA LEU A 105 15.37 -16.61 7.07
C LEU A 105 16.08 -17.97 7.23
N LEU A 106 16.96 -18.09 8.23
CA LEU A 106 17.61 -19.37 8.55
C LEU A 106 16.62 -20.40 9.09
N ASP A 107 15.63 -19.98 9.89
CA ASP A 107 14.56 -20.84 10.40
C ASP A 107 13.71 -21.41 9.26
N VAL A 108 13.39 -20.58 8.25
CA VAL A 108 12.62 -21.01 7.07
C VAL A 108 13.40 -22.00 6.22
N PHE A 109 14.72 -21.81 6.06
CA PHE A 109 15.55 -22.60 5.13
C PHE A 109 16.55 -23.54 5.82
N SER A 110 16.32 -23.89 7.10
CA SER A 110 17.16 -24.82 7.86
C SER A 110 18.65 -24.49 7.76
N ASN A 111 19.01 -23.23 8.03
CA ASN A 111 20.37 -22.68 8.00
C ASN A 111 21.05 -22.49 6.63
N LYS A 112 20.39 -22.82 5.50
CA LYS A 112 20.96 -22.55 4.17
C LYS A 112 19.91 -21.98 3.21
N VAL A 113 20.03 -20.69 2.94
CA VAL A 113 19.17 -19.98 2.00
C VAL A 113 19.46 -20.44 0.56
N PRO A 114 18.44 -20.85 -0.22
CA PRO A 114 18.63 -21.21 -1.61
C PRO A 114 19.13 -20.03 -2.46
N SER A 115 19.96 -20.32 -3.46
CA SER A 115 20.40 -19.35 -4.47
C SER A 115 19.33 -19.08 -5.54
N CYS A 116 18.38 -20.01 -5.71
CA CYS A 116 17.27 -19.88 -6.64
C CYS A 116 15.98 -20.46 -6.04
N PHE A 117 14.83 -20.00 -6.55
CA PHE A 117 13.52 -20.49 -6.13
C PHE A 117 12.66 -20.76 -7.37
N SER A 118 12.22 -22.02 -7.51
CA SER A 118 11.27 -22.45 -8.54
C SER A 118 9.82 -22.13 -8.18
N VAL A 119 9.53 -22.03 -6.89
CA VAL A 119 8.20 -21.70 -6.35
C VAL A 119 8.30 -20.58 -5.33
N VAL A 120 7.23 -19.78 -5.21
CA VAL A 120 7.13 -18.69 -4.23
C VAL A 120 5.74 -18.69 -3.61
N PRO A 121 5.60 -18.34 -2.32
CA PRO A 121 4.29 -18.07 -1.75
C PRO A 121 3.66 -16.85 -2.42
N THR A 122 2.53 -17.07 -3.10
CA THR A 122 1.79 -16.01 -3.77
C THR A 122 0.64 -15.46 -2.94
N PHE A 123 0.32 -16.14 -1.82
CA PHE A 123 -0.86 -15.86 -0.98
C PHE A 123 -2.18 -15.96 -1.76
N THR A 124 -2.19 -16.82 -2.80
CA THR A 124 -3.35 -17.20 -3.60
C THR A 124 -3.34 -18.71 -3.86
N GLU A 125 -4.25 -19.19 -4.71
CA GLU A 125 -4.26 -20.55 -5.23
C GLU A 125 -3.19 -20.77 -6.33
N GLN A 126 -2.61 -19.70 -6.90
CA GLN A 126 -1.57 -19.78 -7.92
C GLN A 126 -0.20 -20.03 -7.29
N THR A 127 0.65 -20.81 -7.92
CA THR A 127 2.02 -21.08 -7.44
C THR A 127 3.10 -20.44 -8.31
N ASP A 128 2.73 -19.93 -9.48
CA ASP A 128 3.65 -19.34 -10.45
C ASP A 128 3.86 -17.83 -10.15
N PRO A 129 5.09 -17.41 -9.81
CA PRO A 129 5.43 -16.00 -9.61
C PRO A 129 5.07 -15.09 -10.79
N LEU A 130 5.20 -15.60 -12.03
CA LEU A 130 4.99 -14.81 -13.25
C LEU A 130 3.51 -14.50 -13.49
N GLN A 131 2.61 -15.33 -12.97
CA GLN A 131 1.17 -15.11 -13.06
C GLN A 131 0.69 -14.03 -12.09
N VAL A 132 1.29 -13.98 -10.90
CA VAL A 132 0.89 -13.03 -9.84
C VAL A 132 1.63 -11.70 -9.87
N LEU A 133 2.80 -11.64 -10.50
CA LEU A 133 3.57 -10.42 -10.70
C LEU A 133 4.11 -10.35 -12.15
N PRO A 134 3.22 -10.25 -13.16
CA PRO A 134 3.64 -10.25 -14.56
C PRO A 134 4.50 -9.03 -14.94
N LYS A 135 4.40 -7.95 -14.17
CA LYS A 135 5.20 -6.73 -14.33
C LYS A 135 5.84 -6.36 -13.00
N HIS A 136 7.17 -6.22 -13.00
CA HIS A 136 7.94 -5.70 -11.86
C HIS A 136 9.09 -4.82 -12.33
N TYR A 137 9.71 -4.12 -11.38
CA TYR A 137 10.79 -3.16 -11.63
C TYR A 137 12.09 -3.54 -10.90
N LEU A 138 12.14 -4.74 -10.33
CA LEU A 138 13.29 -5.28 -9.62
C LEU A 138 14.34 -5.85 -10.59
N ASN A 139 15.62 -5.72 -10.22
CA ASN A 139 16.72 -6.46 -10.83
C ASN A 139 16.79 -7.90 -10.27
N HIS A 140 17.77 -8.69 -10.73
CA HIS A 140 17.94 -10.08 -10.30
C HIS A 140 18.01 -10.24 -8.77
N GLU A 141 18.86 -9.45 -8.10
CA GLU A 141 19.00 -9.49 -6.65
C GLU A 141 17.72 -9.09 -5.92
N GLY A 142 17.02 -8.08 -6.44
CA GLY A 142 15.71 -7.66 -5.93
C GLY A 142 14.65 -8.76 -6.06
N VAL A 143 14.64 -9.52 -7.16
CA VAL A 143 13.72 -10.66 -7.33
C VAL A 143 14.03 -11.78 -6.33
N LEU A 144 15.30 -12.05 -6.04
CA LEU A 144 15.68 -13.02 -5.00
C LEU A 144 15.27 -12.54 -3.60
N ALA A 145 15.50 -11.26 -3.29
CA ALA A 145 15.06 -10.65 -2.04
C ALA A 145 13.53 -10.72 -1.89
N TRP A 146 12.80 -10.40 -2.95
CA TRP A 146 11.34 -10.51 -3.02
C TRP A 146 10.86 -11.92 -2.68
N LYS A 147 11.45 -12.95 -3.31
CA LYS A 147 11.13 -14.37 -3.04
C LYS A 147 11.39 -14.76 -1.58
N ARG A 148 12.55 -14.36 -1.03
CA ARG A 148 12.91 -14.63 0.38
C ARG A 148 11.94 -13.96 1.35
N VAL A 149 11.59 -12.70 1.13
CA VAL A 149 10.62 -11.97 1.95
C VAL A 149 9.27 -12.69 1.95
N LEU A 150 8.76 -13.12 0.78
CA LEU A 150 7.48 -13.83 0.70
C LEU A 150 7.50 -15.17 1.46
N TRP A 151 8.61 -15.90 1.39
CA TRP A 151 8.82 -17.14 2.17
C TRP A 151 8.83 -16.92 3.68
N VAL A 152 9.54 -15.88 4.14
CA VAL A 152 9.54 -15.53 5.57
C VAL A 152 8.14 -15.07 6.01
N VAL A 153 7.45 -14.26 5.19
CA VAL A 153 6.07 -13.85 5.48
C VAL A 153 5.15 -15.07 5.59
N SER A 154 5.20 -16.02 4.65
CA SER A 154 4.32 -17.19 4.68
C SER A 154 4.53 -18.07 5.92
N GLN A 155 5.78 -18.20 6.37
CA GLN A 155 6.10 -19.01 7.55
C GLN A 155 5.60 -18.37 8.85
N PHE A 156 5.85 -17.07 9.05
CA PHE A 156 5.56 -16.39 10.31
C PHE A 156 4.16 -15.76 10.37
N HIS A 157 3.45 -15.68 9.24
CA HIS A 157 2.10 -15.11 9.15
C HIS A 157 1.10 -16.13 8.58
N SER A 158 1.10 -17.35 9.12
CA SER A 158 0.22 -18.47 8.71
C SER A 158 -1.29 -18.20 8.80
N PHE A 159 -1.69 -17.08 9.41
CA PHE A 159 -3.10 -16.65 9.45
C PHE A 159 -3.60 -16.06 8.14
N ILE A 160 -2.71 -15.77 7.18
CA ILE A 160 -3.09 -15.26 5.85
C ILE A 160 -3.65 -16.42 5.03
N LYS A 161 -4.94 -16.34 4.68
CA LYS A 161 -5.58 -17.34 3.81
C LYS A 161 -5.59 -16.93 2.35
N TYR A 162 -5.70 -15.63 2.10
CA TYR A 162 -5.71 -15.04 0.76
C TYR A 162 -5.26 -13.59 0.87
N CYS A 163 -4.17 -13.21 0.19
CA CYS A 163 -3.68 -11.83 0.13
C CYS A 163 -2.70 -11.59 -1.04
N PRO A 164 -3.15 -11.69 -2.30
CA PRO A 164 -2.31 -11.47 -3.48
C PRO A 164 -1.56 -10.13 -3.47
N GLN A 165 -2.17 -9.10 -2.89
CA GLN A 165 -1.61 -7.75 -2.79
C GLN A 165 -0.19 -7.69 -2.20
N ILE A 166 0.16 -8.64 -1.31
CA ILE A 166 1.48 -8.70 -0.68
C ILE A 166 2.57 -8.84 -1.74
N VAL A 167 2.32 -9.63 -2.79
CA VAL A 167 3.27 -9.86 -3.88
C VAL A 167 3.72 -8.54 -4.51
N SER A 168 2.77 -7.71 -4.94
CA SER A 168 3.05 -6.42 -5.55
C SER A 168 3.61 -5.40 -4.55
N VAL A 169 3.07 -5.36 -3.32
CA VAL A 169 3.52 -4.41 -2.30
C VAL A 169 4.97 -4.67 -1.89
N VAL A 170 5.36 -5.93 -1.67
CA VAL A 170 6.77 -6.29 -1.38
C VAL A 170 7.66 -5.87 -2.54
N SER A 171 7.24 -6.12 -3.79
CA SER A 171 8.02 -5.72 -4.96
C SER A 171 8.24 -4.21 -5.06
N LEU A 172 7.22 -3.41 -4.72
CA LEU A 172 7.32 -1.95 -4.76
C LEU A 172 8.15 -1.39 -3.60
N LEU A 173 8.06 -2.00 -2.41
CA LEU A 173 8.84 -1.58 -1.24
C LEU A 173 10.34 -1.81 -1.42
N LEU A 174 10.73 -2.92 -2.05
CA LEU A 174 12.13 -3.26 -2.34
C LEU A 174 12.84 -2.28 -3.28
N LEU A 175 12.11 -1.39 -3.95
CA LEU A 175 12.71 -0.29 -4.72
C LEU A 175 13.34 0.78 -3.82
N TYR A 176 12.92 0.85 -2.55
CA TYR A 176 13.26 1.95 -1.63
C TYR A 176 13.81 1.49 -0.28
N LEU A 177 13.58 0.23 0.06
CA LEU A 177 13.92 -0.35 1.35
C LEU A 177 14.80 -1.57 1.13
N GLU A 178 15.64 -1.83 2.12
CA GLU A 178 16.37 -3.10 2.18
C GLU A 178 15.41 -4.27 2.46
N GLU A 179 15.89 -5.49 2.24
CA GLU A 179 15.10 -6.72 2.34
C GLU A 179 14.48 -6.92 3.73
N ASP A 180 15.27 -6.71 4.78
CA ASP A 180 14.86 -6.81 6.18
C ASP A 180 13.84 -5.72 6.57
N GLN A 181 14.07 -4.49 6.13
CA GLN A 181 13.16 -3.36 6.30
C GLN A 181 11.83 -3.63 5.61
N THR A 182 11.87 -4.15 4.38
CA THR A 182 10.67 -4.54 3.62
C THR A 182 9.85 -5.57 4.40
N TYR A 183 10.50 -6.63 4.90
CA TYR A 183 9.84 -7.62 5.74
C TYR A 183 9.19 -6.99 6.98
N LEU A 184 9.92 -6.14 7.71
CA LEU A 184 9.41 -5.50 8.92
C LEU A 184 8.19 -4.62 8.63
N VAL A 185 8.23 -3.84 7.55
CA VAL A 185 7.11 -3.02 7.08
C VAL A 185 5.90 -3.91 6.83
N VAL A 186 6.05 -4.95 5.99
CA VAL A 186 4.96 -5.86 5.61
C VAL A 186 4.40 -6.58 6.83
N SER A 187 5.26 -7.09 7.72
CA SER A 187 4.88 -7.72 8.99
C SER A 187 4.06 -6.79 9.89
N ARG A 188 4.45 -5.51 9.96
CA ARG A 188 3.71 -4.49 10.73
C ARG A 188 2.33 -4.23 10.12
N LEU A 189 2.25 -4.08 8.81
CA LEU A 189 0.99 -3.87 8.09
C LEU A 189 0.05 -5.08 8.20
N LEU A 190 0.58 -6.30 8.14
CA LEU A 190 -0.15 -7.55 8.35
C LEU A 190 -0.66 -7.68 9.78
N SER A 191 0.20 -7.41 10.76
CA SER A 191 -0.17 -7.40 12.18
C SER A 191 -1.27 -6.39 12.48
N PHE A 192 -1.21 -5.21 11.86
CA PHE A 192 -2.26 -4.20 11.95
C PHE A 192 -3.57 -4.70 11.33
N SER A 193 -3.50 -5.29 10.13
CA SER A 193 -4.66 -5.84 9.42
C SER A 193 -5.33 -6.99 10.21
N LYS A 194 -4.53 -7.87 10.83
CA LYS A 194 -5.03 -8.95 11.70
C LYS A 194 -5.78 -8.42 12.91
N LYS A 195 -5.22 -7.41 13.58
CA LYS A 195 -5.83 -6.78 14.78
C LYS A 195 -7.12 -6.02 14.47
N HIS A 196 -7.24 -5.51 13.24
CA HIS A 196 -8.37 -4.67 12.81
C HIS A 196 -9.21 -5.34 11.72
N ASN A 197 -9.30 -6.68 11.71
CA ASN A 197 -10.01 -7.49 10.70
C ASN A 197 -11.55 -7.28 10.65
N GLU A 198 -12.07 -6.25 11.30
CA GLU A 198 -13.49 -5.87 11.27
C GLU A 198 -13.70 -4.44 10.73
N PHE A 199 -12.61 -3.68 10.53
CA PHE A 199 -12.66 -2.27 10.11
C PHE A 199 -11.97 -2.06 8.77
N ILE A 200 -12.51 -1.15 7.95
CA ILE A 200 -11.93 -0.71 6.66
C ILE A 200 -10.56 0.01 6.83
N ARG A 201 -10.06 0.14 8.06
CA ARG A 201 -8.76 0.75 8.34
C ARG A 201 -7.57 -0.18 8.10
N TRP A 202 -7.80 -1.45 7.78
CA TRP A 202 -6.71 -2.38 7.45
C TRP A 202 -5.93 -2.00 6.20
N HIS A 203 -4.76 -2.62 6.04
CA HIS A 203 -3.94 -2.53 4.84
C HIS A 203 -4.24 -3.69 3.90
N PHE A 204 -4.24 -4.90 4.43
CA PHE A 204 -4.39 -6.12 3.65
C PHE A 204 -5.72 -6.81 3.92
N THR A 205 -6.30 -7.37 2.87
CA THR A 205 -7.38 -8.36 3.01
C THR A 205 -6.74 -9.72 3.26
N LEU A 206 -7.13 -10.40 4.33
CA LEU A 206 -6.48 -11.66 4.77
C LEU A 206 -7.29 -12.92 4.41
N ASP A 207 -8.44 -12.74 3.77
CA ASP A 207 -9.40 -13.78 3.39
C ASP A 207 -10.09 -13.42 2.08
N LYS A 208 -10.30 -14.42 1.20
CA LYS A 208 -10.86 -14.24 -0.15
C LYS A 208 -12.26 -13.64 -0.11
N LYS A 209 -13.08 -14.01 0.89
CA LYS A 209 -14.43 -13.46 1.08
C LYS A 209 -14.39 -11.97 1.39
N HIS A 210 -13.40 -11.50 2.14
CA HIS A 210 -13.24 -10.07 2.44
C HIS A 210 -12.80 -9.29 1.20
N ASN A 211 -11.85 -9.83 0.43
CA ASN A 211 -11.41 -9.23 -0.83
C ASN A 211 -12.57 -9.08 -1.82
N LEU A 212 -13.34 -10.16 -2.03
CA LEU A 212 -14.51 -10.16 -2.92
C LEU A 212 -15.57 -9.15 -2.48
N LYS A 213 -15.82 -8.99 -1.18
CA LYS A 213 -16.76 -7.97 -0.67
C LYS A 213 -16.31 -6.55 -1.00
N ILE A 214 -15.02 -6.26 -0.89
CA ILE A 214 -14.48 -4.94 -1.27
C ILE A 214 -14.61 -4.74 -2.78
N ALA A 215 -14.31 -5.77 -3.58
CA ALA A 215 -14.45 -5.71 -5.03
C ALA A 215 -15.90 -5.44 -5.45
N GLN A 216 -16.86 -6.17 -4.87
CA GLN A 216 -18.29 -5.96 -5.08
C GLN A 216 -18.73 -4.55 -4.70
N ALA A 217 -18.38 -4.09 -3.49
CA ALA A 217 -18.76 -2.75 -3.05
C ALA A 217 -18.17 -1.64 -3.95
N THR A 218 -16.94 -1.84 -4.44
CA THR A 218 -16.29 -0.89 -5.35
C THR A 218 -16.94 -0.90 -6.73
N ALA A 219 -17.24 -2.08 -7.28
CA ALA A 219 -17.97 -2.25 -8.53
C ALA A 219 -19.37 -1.61 -8.47
N ASP A 220 -20.11 -1.81 -7.37
CA ASP A 220 -21.41 -1.19 -7.14
C ASP A 220 -21.34 0.35 -7.16
N ILE A 221 -20.30 0.93 -6.53
CA ILE A 221 -20.08 2.37 -6.51
C ILE A 221 -19.79 2.89 -7.92
N ILE A 222 -18.94 2.20 -8.68
CA ILE A 222 -18.63 2.54 -10.07
C ILE A 222 -19.91 2.53 -10.92
N GLN A 223 -20.71 1.46 -10.82
CA GLN A 223 -21.93 1.31 -11.61
C GLN A 223 -22.98 2.39 -11.32
N ARG A 224 -23.12 2.77 -10.05
CA ARG A 224 -24.06 3.81 -9.62
C ARG A 224 -23.65 5.20 -10.11
N ASN A 225 -22.34 5.48 -10.10
CA ASN A 225 -21.83 6.81 -10.42
C ASN A 225 -21.54 7.02 -11.91
N SER A 226 -21.35 5.96 -12.70
CA SER A 226 -21.01 6.06 -14.13
C SER A 226 -21.89 5.17 -15.01
N LYS A 227 -23.07 5.69 -15.40
CA LYS A 227 -24.01 4.96 -16.27
C LYS A 227 -23.43 4.69 -17.67
N SER A 228 -22.56 5.57 -18.18
CA SER A 228 -21.90 5.39 -19.47
C SER A 228 -20.91 4.22 -19.44
N LEU A 229 -20.10 4.13 -18.38
CA LEU A 229 -19.17 3.03 -18.18
C LEU A 229 -19.90 1.71 -17.99
N THR A 230 -20.99 1.68 -17.21
CA THR A 230 -21.83 0.48 -17.03
C THR A 230 -22.39 -0.01 -18.36
N LYS A 231 -22.80 0.89 -19.26
CA LYS A 231 -23.24 0.51 -20.61
C LYS A 231 -22.10 -0.05 -21.46
N ALA A 232 -20.93 0.57 -21.41
CA ALA A 232 -19.75 0.11 -22.15
C ALA A 232 -19.24 -1.25 -21.66
N LEU A 233 -19.37 -1.52 -20.37
CA LEU A 233 -18.95 -2.75 -19.70
C LEU A 233 -20.10 -3.74 -19.49
N ALA A 234 -21.22 -3.62 -20.21
CA ALA A 234 -22.41 -4.43 -19.97
C ALA A 234 -22.15 -5.96 -20.09
N ASN A 235 -21.19 -6.36 -20.91
CA ASN A 235 -20.79 -7.76 -21.10
C ASN A 235 -19.60 -8.18 -20.22
N ALA A 236 -19.01 -7.26 -19.46
CA ALA A 236 -17.86 -7.54 -18.61
C ALA A 236 -18.29 -7.80 -17.16
N ASN A 237 -17.64 -8.75 -16.51
CA ASN A 237 -17.79 -8.92 -15.07
C ASN A 237 -16.96 -7.86 -14.34
N LEU A 238 -17.58 -6.71 -14.06
CA LEU A 238 -16.92 -5.59 -13.38
C LEU A 238 -16.36 -6.00 -12.01
N VAL A 239 -17.03 -6.88 -11.28
CA VAL A 239 -16.55 -7.36 -9.97
C VAL A 239 -15.22 -8.09 -10.14
N SER A 240 -15.12 -9.00 -11.12
CA SER A 240 -13.87 -9.72 -11.39
C SER A 240 -12.75 -8.81 -11.89
N LEU A 241 -13.08 -7.77 -12.67
CA LEU A 241 -12.10 -6.77 -13.11
C LEU A 241 -11.55 -5.96 -11.93
N VAL A 242 -12.43 -5.50 -11.04
CA VAL A 242 -12.04 -4.81 -9.80
C VAL A 242 -11.25 -5.73 -8.88
N GLU A 243 -11.66 -7.00 -8.73
CA GLU A 243 -10.92 -8.00 -7.96
C GLU A 243 -9.50 -8.17 -8.50
N ASN A 244 -9.33 -8.30 -9.82
CA ASN A 244 -8.02 -8.40 -10.44
C ASN A 244 -7.15 -7.14 -10.18
N MET A 245 -7.75 -5.95 -10.27
CA MET A 245 -7.08 -4.68 -9.96
C MET A 245 -6.62 -4.59 -8.50
N LEU A 246 -7.47 -5.04 -7.56
CA LEU A 246 -7.13 -5.09 -6.15
C LEU A 246 -6.02 -6.11 -5.88
N ASP A 247 -6.11 -7.30 -6.49
CA ASP A 247 -5.16 -8.39 -6.31
C ASP A 247 -3.77 -8.03 -6.81
N SER A 248 -3.68 -7.36 -7.97
CA SER A 248 -2.40 -6.90 -8.51
C SER A 248 -1.86 -5.64 -7.83
N PHE A 249 -2.59 -5.06 -6.86
CA PHE A 249 -2.29 -3.74 -6.29
C PHE A 249 -2.12 -2.66 -7.38
N LEU A 250 -2.93 -2.74 -8.44
CA LEU A 250 -2.91 -1.87 -9.61
C LEU A 250 -1.60 -1.91 -10.43
N VAL A 251 -0.71 -2.86 -10.16
CA VAL A 251 0.46 -3.11 -11.01
C VAL A 251 -0.03 -3.62 -12.36
N GLY A 252 0.52 -3.03 -13.43
CA GLY A 252 0.08 -3.28 -14.82
C GLY A 252 -1.00 -2.29 -15.30
N TYR A 253 -1.73 -1.65 -14.38
CA TYR A 253 -2.76 -0.65 -14.71
C TYR A 253 -2.21 0.78 -14.72
N PHE A 254 -1.21 1.07 -13.88
CA PHE A 254 -0.60 2.39 -13.79
C PHE A 254 0.93 2.36 -14.04
N PRO A 255 1.52 3.50 -14.46
CA PRO A 255 2.97 3.65 -14.55
C PRO A 255 3.63 3.62 -13.16
N LEU A 256 4.92 3.28 -13.11
CA LEU A 256 5.68 3.19 -11.86
C LEU A 256 5.57 4.45 -11.00
N SER A 257 5.70 5.64 -11.58
CA SER A 257 5.62 6.92 -10.86
C SER A 257 4.32 7.11 -10.06
N PHE A 258 3.21 6.51 -10.51
CA PHE A 258 1.96 6.49 -9.75
C PHE A 258 1.99 5.43 -8.65
N LEU A 259 2.45 4.21 -8.96
CA LEU A 259 2.54 3.10 -8.02
C LEU A 259 3.42 3.42 -6.81
N GLU A 260 4.50 4.18 -7.04
CA GLU A 260 5.37 4.69 -5.98
C GLU A 260 4.60 5.57 -5.01
N ARG A 261 3.79 6.52 -5.50
CA ARG A 261 2.96 7.36 -4.62
C ARG A 261 1.89 6.53 -3.92
N LEU A 262 1.29 5.58 -4.64
CA LEU A 262 0.25 4.71 -4.12
C LEU A 262 0.76 3.88 -2.94
N VAL A 263 1.96 3.29 -3.00
CA VAL A 263 2.47 2.44 -1.92
C VAL A 263 2.70 3.23 -0.62
N PHE A 264 3.23 4.46 -0.69
CA PHE A 264 3.40 5.28 0.52
C PHE A 264 2.07 5.82 1.06
N CYS A 265 1.13 6.17 0.18
CA CYS A 265 -0.24 6.48 0.59
C CYS A 265 -0.88 5.28 1.29
N PHE A 266 -0.67 4.08 0.76
CA PHE A 266 -1.21 2.85 1.32
C PHE A 266 -0.64 2.57 2.71
N ILE A 267 0.67 2.71 2.93
CA ILE A 267 1.28 2.58 4.26
C ILE A 267 0.63 3.54 5.27
N SER A 268 0.38 4.79 4.87
CA SER A 268 -0.19 5.82 5.76
C SER A 268 -1.70 5.70 6.00
N GLU A 269 -2.43 5.18 5.01
CA GLU A 269 -3.89 5.31 4.96
C GLU A 269 -4.68 3.99 4.83
N GLY A 270 -4.02 2.88 4.50
CA GLY A 270 -4.61 1.57 4.32
C GLY A 270 -5.27 1.35 2.95
N ILE A 271 -6.03 0.25 2.83
CA ILE A 271 -6.57 -0.25 1.55
C ILE A 271 -7.45 0.76 0.81
N LYS A 272 -8.05 1.71 1.52
CA LYS A 272 -8.97 2.69 0.93
C LYS A 272 -8.33 3.49 -0.21
N VAL A 273 -7.02 3.73 -0.18
CA VAL A 273 -6.34 4.49 -1.25
C VAL A 273 -6.27 3.67 -2.55
N VAL A 274 -6.16 2.35 -2.43
CA VAL A 274 -6.22 1.43 -3.57
C VAL A 274 -7.63 1.44 -4.15
N VAL A 275 -8.65 1.27 -3.31
CA VAL A 275 -10.06 1.33 -3.73
C VAL A 275 -10.39 2.64 -4.45
N ARG A 276 -9.87 3.77 -3.95
CA ARG A 276 -10.03 5.08 -4.59
C ARG A 276 -9.32 5.16 -5.93
N ALA A 277 -8.09 4.67 -6.03
CA ALA A 277 -7.36 4.62 -7.29
C ALA A 277 -8.04 3.71 -8.32
N THR A 278 -8.60 2.58 -7.87
CA THR A 278 -9.42 1.68 -8.71
C THR A 278 -10.68 2.37 -9.23
N TYR A 279 -11.36 3.17 -8.40
CA TYR A 279 -12.54 3.94 -8.82
C TYR A 279 -12.20 5.07 -9.81
N THR A 280 -11.00 5.64 -9.72
CA THR A 280 -10.55 6.75 -10.59
C THR A 280 -10.09 6.29 -11.96
N LEU A 281 -9.61 5.04 -12.08
CA LEU A 281 -9.20 4.45 -13.36
C LEU A 281 -10.41 4.24 -14.29
#